data_AF-A0A963U0T5-F1
#
_entry.id   AF-A0A963U0T5-F1
#
_cell.length_a   1.000
_cell.length_b   1.000
_cell.length_c   1.000
_cell.angle_alpha   90.00
_cell.angle_beta   90.00
_cell.angle_gamma   90.00
#
_symmetry.space_group_name_H-M   'P 1'
#
loop_
_entity.id
_entity.type
_entity.pdbx_description
1 polymer ?
#
loop_
_entity_poly.entity_id
_entity_poly.type
_entity_poly.pdbx_seq_one_letter_code
_entity_poly.pdbx_strand_id
1 'polypeptide(L)'
;MNAISSEFTAHASLTKLAIAGVAAAGLALAAPAHAKDRNIDFDKYHLLEQLIELDAEDIDDLRAELADAREEIADAIAEIEGAREEIKDTPGARAVLKIAFAAARSVSSAAINEALSEARTEIEKAERELSFADVSDAERAETQGVIDMLRVEIDILESSLDELIEALRA
;
A
#
# COMPACT_ATOMS: atom_id res chain seq x y z
N MET A 1 -47.74 -4.85 -11.59
CA MET A 1 -47.15 -5.68 -10.52
C MET A 1 -45.74 -6.03 -10.97
N ASN A 2 -44.79 -5.72 -10.10
CA ASN A 2 -43.39 -5.39 -10.40
C ASN A 2 -42.56 -6.54 -10.98
N ALA A 3 -41.85 -6.26 -12.07
CA ALA A 3 -40.73 -7.06 -12.59
C ALA A 3 -39.61 -6.13 -13.09
N ILE A 4 -39.17 -5.19 -12.24
CA ILE A 4 -38.01 -4.32 -12.49
C ILE A 4 -37.33 -4.08 -11.14
N SER A 5 -36.60 -5.06 -10.61
CA SER A 5 -35.81 -4.88 -9.37
C SER A 5 -34.66 -5.88 -9.19
N SER A 6 -34.09 -6.48 -10.24
CA SER A 6 -32.93 -7.38 -10.09
C SER A 6 -31.69 -7.02 -10.90
N GLU A 7 -31.67 -5.94 -11.68
CA GLU A 7 -30.53 -5.59 -12.55
C GLU A 7 -29.67 -4.43 -12.02
N PHE A 8 -30.02 -3.81 -10.90
CA PHE A 8 -29.35 -2.58 -10.44
C PHE A 8 -28.35 -2.76 -9.29
N THR A 9 -28.25 -3.96 -8.71
CA THR A 9 -27.35 -4.23 -7.56
C THR A 9 -26.00 -4.80 -7.95
N ALA A 10 -25.85 -5.43 -9.11
CA ALA A 10 -24.58 -6.03 -9.54
C ALA A 10 -23.54 -5.01 -10.03
N HIS A 11 -23.98 -3.82 -10.49
CA HIS A 11 -23.08 -2.79 -11.01
C HIS A 11 -22.39 -1.97 -9.90
N ALA A 12 -22.97 -1.95 -8.69
CA ALA A 12 -22.43 -1.20 -7.55
C ALA A 12 -21.25 -1.90 -6.85
N SER A 13 -21.12 -3.23 -7.02
CA SER A 13 -20.06 -4.05 -6.40
C SER A 13 -18.75 -4.03 -7.23
N LEU A 14 -18.83 -4.14 -8.56
CA LEU A 14 -17.66 -4.14 -9.45
C LEU A 14 -16.88 -2.81 -9.47
N THR A 15 -17.54 -1.70 -9.17
CA THR A 15 -16.89 -0.37 -9.14
C THR A 15 -16.00 -0.20 -7.90
N LYS A 16 -16.26 -0.93 -6.80
CA LYS A 16 -15.43 -0.90 -5.58
C LYS A 16 -14.15 -1.72 -5.74
N LEU A 17 -14.25 -2.83 -6.45
CA LEU A 17 -13.15 -3.75 -6.73
C LEU A 17 -12.02 -3.13 -7.58
N ALA A 18 -12.36 -2.16 -8.42
CA ALA A 18 -11.38 -1.41 -9.23
C ALA A 18 -10.61 -0.35 -8.43
N ILE A 19 -11.10 0.00 -7.22
CA ILE A 19 -10.49 1.04 -6.37
C ILE A 19 -9.49 0.43 -5.38
N ALA A 20 -9.72 -0.80 -4.92
CA ALA A 20 -8.81 -1.48 -3.98
C ALA A 20 -7.39 -1.73 -4.54
N GLY A 21 -7.28 -2.03 -5.84
CA GLY A 21 -5.98 -2.25 -6.48
C GLY A 21 -5.13 -0.99 -6.72
N VAL A 22 -5.75 0.19 -6.69
CA VAL A 22 -5.06 1.48 -6.84
C VAL A 22 -4.77 2.13 -5.48
N ALA A 23 -5.61 1.87 -4.47
CA ALA A 23 -5.37 2.31 -3.11
C ALA A 23 -4.09 1.69 -2.50
N ALA A 24 -3.86 0.40 -2.69
CA ALA A 24 -2.69 -0.28 -2.11
C ALA A 24 -1.33 0.19 -2.69
N ALA A 25 -1.30 0.72 -3.91
CA ALA A 25 -0.10 1.35 -4.49
C ALA A 25 -0.02 2.87 -4.19
N GLY A 26 -1.17 3.50 -3.88
CA GLY A 26 -1.24 4.91 -3.50
C GLY A 26 -1.01 5.16 -2.01
N LEU A 27 -1.11 4.15 -1.16
CA LEU A 27 -1.10 4.33 0.30
C LEU A 27 0.26 4.63 0.91
N ALA A 28 1.37 4.41 0.20
CA ALA A 28 2.69 4.83 0.67
C ALA A 28 3.24 6.08 -0.05
N LEU A 29 2.59 6.58 -1.10
CA LEU A 29 3.17 7.64 -1.95
C LEU A 29 2.20 8.76 -2.41
N ALA A 30 0.88 8.62 -2.26
CA ALA A 30 -0.05 9.73 -2.50
C ALA A 30 -1.49 9.43 -2.02
N ALA A 31 -1.79 9.64 -0.74
CA ALA A 31 -3.17 9.86 -0.30
C ALA A 31 -3.36 11.33 0.10
N PRO A 32 -4.07 12.16 -0.70
CA PRO A 32 -4.48 13.48 -0.28
C PRO A 32 -5.83 13.39 0.44
N ALA A 33 -5.83 13.61 1.76
CA ALA A 33 -6.80 14.41 2.51
C ALA A 33 -6.90 13.88 3.94
N HIS A 34 -6.35 14.65 4.89
CA HIS A 34 -6.50 14.52 6.34
C HIS A 34 -5.38 13.84 7.14
N ALA A 35 -4.11 14.07 6.79
CA ALA A 35 -3.02 14.01 7.77
C ALA A 35 -2.28 15.35 7.78
N LYS A 36 -1.92 15.85 8.97
CA LYS A 36 -1.24 17.14 9.12
C LYS A 36 0.22 16.99 8.71
N ASP A 37 0.55 17.59 7.56
CA ASP A 37 1.79 18.34 7.27
C ASP A 37 3.19 17.68 7.34
N ARG A 38 3.34 16.37 7.58
CA ARG A 38 4.68 15.72 7.52
C ARG A 38 4.62 14.28 6.98
N ASN A 39 4.41 14.17 5.67
CA ASN A 39 4.51 12.90 4.95
C ASN A 39 5.98 12.67 4.54
N ILE A 40 6.57 11.51 4.85
CA ILE A 40 7.91 11.16 4.31
C ILE A 40 7.77 11.05 2.80
N ASP A 41 8.51 11.89 2.08
CA ASP A 41 8.50 11.91 0.63
C ASP A 41 9.74 11.19 0.11
N PHE A 42 9.54 9.95 -0.33
CA PHE A 42 10.58 9.13 -0.96
C PHE A 42 10.96 9.64 -2.36
N ASP A 43 10.13 10.47 -3.01
CA ASP A 43 10.42 11.00 -4.35
C ASP A 43 11.32 12.25 -4.29
N LYS A 44 11.57 12.81 -3.10
CA LYS A 44 12.41 13.99 -2.90
C LYS A 44 13.85 13.62 -2.57
N TYR A 45 14.77 14.41 -3.12
CA TYR A 45 16.23 14.29 -2.99
C TYR A 45 16.82 14.48 -1.57
N HIS A 46 16.03 14.27 -0.51
CA HIS A 46 16.39 14.60 0.87
C HIS A 46 15.81 13.63 1.90
N LEU A 47 15.80 12.32 1.62
CA LEU A 47 15.28 11.35 2.59
C LEU A 47 16.11 11.37 3.88
N LEU A 48 17.44 11.44 3.79
CA LEU A 48 18.30 11.49 4.98
C LEU A 48 17.97 12.68 5.89
N GLU A 49 17.82 13.88 5.32
CA GLU A 49 17.49 15.07 6.11
C GLU A 49 16.13 14.93 6.80
N GLN A 50 15.13 14.36 6.10
CA GLN A 50 13.82 14.06 6.71
C GLN A 50 13.98 13.09 7.90
N LEU A 51 14.76 12.01 7.73
CA LEU A 51 14.95 11.01 8.79
C LEU A 51 15.71 11.55 10.02
N ILE A 52 16.58 12.54 9.83
CA ILE A 52 17.28 13.23 10.92
C ILE A 52 16.33 14.14 11.70
N GLU A 53 15.34 14.71 11.03
CA GLU A 53 14.37 15.63 11.62
C GLU A 53 13.22 14.95 12.38
N LEU A 54 13.04 13.64 12.17
CA LEU A 54 11.98 12.86 12.83
C LEU A 54 12.21 12.80 14.34
N ASP A 55 11.15 13.08 15.09
CA ASP A 55 11.10 12.78 16.50
C ASP A 55 10.33 11.47 16.79
N ALA A 56 10.23 11.13 18.08
CA ALA A 56 9.55 9.90 18.50
C ALA A 56 8.04 9.89 18.16
N GLU A 57 7.38 11.06 18.13
CA GLU A 57 5.97 11.17 17.75
C GLU A 57 5.82 10.92 16.24
N ASP A 58 6.69 11.54 15.42
CA ASP A 58 6.70 11.31 13.98
C ASP A 58 6.94 9.82 13.64
N ILE A 59 7.85 9.14 14.36
CA ILE A 59 8.12 7.70 14.17
C ILE A 59 6.92 6.83 14.51
N ASP A 60 6.18 7.16 15.58
CA ASP A 60 5.00 6.40 15.97
C ASP A 60 3.83 6.62 15.01
N ASP A 61 3.67 7.84 14.48
CA ASP A 61 2.70 8.15 13.44
C ASP A 61 2.99 7.36 12.15
N LEU A 62 4.25 7.29 11.71
CA LEU A 62 4.65 6.50 10.53
C LEU A 62 4.34 5.00 10.71
N ARG A 63 4.56 4.46 11.91
CA ARG A 63 4.20 3.07 12.22
C ARG A 63 2.70 2.86 12.18
N ALA A 64 1.92 3.82 12.65
CA ALA A 64 0.47 3.77 12.60
C ALA A 64 -0.03 3.80 11.16
N GLU A 65 0.49 4.69 10.32
CA GLU A 65 0.14 4.77 8.90
C GLU A 65 0.47 3.46 8.14
N LEU A 66 1.63 2.86 8.43
CA LEU A 66 2.00 1.55 7.86
C LEU A 66 1.11 0.42 8.39
N ALA A 67 0.63 0.50 9.63
CA ALA A 67 -0.32 -0.46 10.18
C ALA A 67 -1.70 -0.32 9.53
N ASP A 68 -2.20 0.90 9.36
CA ASP A 68 -3.48 1.20 8.69
C ASP A 68 -3.43 0.71 7.23
N ALA A 69 -2.31 0.92 6.53
CA ALA A 69 -2.12 0.42 5.18
C ALA A 69 -2.25 -1.11 5.07
N ARG A 70 -1.74 -1.84 6.07
CA ARG A 70 -1.89 -3.31 6.14
C ARG A 70 -3.33 -3.72 6.42
N GLU A 71 -4.05 -2.97 7.26
CA GLU A 71 -5.47 -3.23 7.53
C GLU A 71 -6.31 -3.04 6.27
N GLU A 72 -6.07 -1.97 5.51
CA GLU A 72 -6.74 -1.73 4.23
C GLU A 72 -6.49 -2.84 3.20
N ILE A 73 -5.25 -3.37 3.15
CA ILE A 73 -4.92 -4.52 2.30
C ILE A 73 -5.70 -5.76 2.74
N ALA A 74 -5.78 -6.03 4.04
CA ALA A 74 -6.53 -7.16 4.58
C ALA A 74 -8.03 -7.07 4.26
N ASP A 75 -8.61 -5.87 4.39
CA ASP A 75 -9.99 -5.60 4.03
C ASP A 75 -10.23 -5.81 2.52
N ALA A 76 -9.32 -5.34 1.67
CA ALA A 76 -9.39 -5.57 0.22
C ALA A 76 -9.37 -7.06 -0.14
N ILE A 77 -8.55 -7.87 0.54
CA ILE A 77 -8.54 -9.34 0.38
C ILE A 77 -9.90 -9.93 0.76
N ALA A 78 -10.47 -9.52 1.90
CA ALA A 78 -11.77 -9.99 2.34
C ALA A 78 -12.90 -9.61 1.35
N GLU A 79 -12.85 -8.41 0.76
CA GLU A 79 -13.81 -7.99 -0.27
C GLU A 79 -13.69 -8.86 -1.54
N ILE A 80 -12.47 -9.19 -1.97
CA ILE A 80 -12.23 -10.10 -3.10
C ILE A 80 -12.84 -11.47 -2.84
N GLU A 81 -12.65 -12.01 -1.63
CA GLU A 81 -13.26 -13.28 -1.21
C GLU A 81 -14.78 -13.22 -1.20
N GLY A 82 -15.35 -12.14 -0.65
CA GLY A 82 -16.79 -11.90 -0.64
C GLY A 82 -17.37 -11.84 -2.05
N ALA A 83 -16.73 -11.09 -2.96
CA ALA A 83 -17.16 -10.96 -4.34
C ALA A 83 -17.19 -12.33 -5.06
N ARG A 84 -16.21 -13.21 -4.79
CA ARG A 84 -16.18 -14.57 -5.36
C ARG A 84 -17.36 -15.41 -4.90
N GLU A 85 -17.68 -15.36 -3.61
CA GLU A 85 -18.77 -16.13 -3.04
C GLU A 85 -20.12 -15.64 -3.58
N GLU A 86 -20.33 -14.33 -3.66
CA GLU A 86 -21.56 -13.72 -4.19
C GLU A 86 -21.87 -14.17 -5.62
N ILE A 87 -20.85 -14.27 -6.48
CA ILE A 87 -21.07 -14.57 -7.89
C ILE A 87 -21.07 -16.07 -8.21
N LYS A 88 -20.84 -16.96 -7.23
CA LYS A 88 -20.56 -18.37 -7.51
C LYS A 88 -21.69 -19.06 -8.28
N ASP A 89 -22.93 -18.66 -8.04
CA ASP A 89 -24.14 -19.23 -8.62
C ASP A 89 -24.67 -18.42 -9.81
N THR A 90 -23.97 -17.35 -10.21
CA THR A 90 -24.37 -16.48 -11.32
C THR A 90 -23.69 -16.92 -12.63
N PRO A 91 -24.44 -17.39 -13.64
CA PRO A 91 -23.88 -17.82 -14.92
C PRO A 91 -23.12 -16.67 -15.62
N GLY A 92 -21.90 -16.95 -16.10
CA GLY A 92 -21.07 -15.97 -16.82
C GLY A 92 -20.35 -14.95 -15.93
N ALA A 93 -20.82 -14.67 -14.71
CA ALA A 93 -20.20 -13.71 -13.80
C ALA A 93 -18.76 -14.09 -13.43
N ARG A 94 -18.45 -15.39 -13.32
CA ARG A 94 -17.08 -15.87 -13.03
C ARG A 94 -16.08 -15.49 -14.12
N ALA A 95 -16.48 -15.46 -15.39
CA ALA A 95 -15.59 -15.08 -16.48
C ALA A 95 -15.29 -13.57 -16.44
N VAL A 96 -16.31 -12.76 -16.16
CA VAL A 96 -16.18 -11.31 -16.00
C VAL A 96 -15.28 -10.97 -14.81
N LEU A 97 -15.51 -11.61 -13.65
CA LEU A 97 -14.71 -11.38 -12.45
C LEU A 97 -13.23 -11.74 -12.67
N LYS A 98 -12.95 -12.86 -13.35
CA LYS A 98 -11.57 -13.24 -13.69
C LYS A 98 -10.87 -12.20 -14.56
N ILE A 99 -11.58 -11.62 -15.53
CA ILE A 99 -11.02 -10.56 -16.38
C ILE A 99 -10.75 -9.31 -15.53
N ALA A 100 -11.69 -8.93 -14.66
CA ALA A 100 -11.54 -7.78 -13.77
C ALA A 100 -10.34 -7.95 -12.82
N PHE A 101 -10.21 -9.12 -12.18
CA PHE A 101 -9.07 -9.41 -11.31
C PHE A 101 -7.73 -9.47 -12.04
N ALA A 102 -7.70 -10.05 -13.25
CA ALA A 102 -6.47 -10.05 -14.05
C ALA A 102 -6.03 -8.63 -14.42
N ALA A 103 -6.98 -7.74 -14.74
CA ALA A 103 -6.69 -6.34 -15.01
C ALA A 103 -6.20 -5.61 -13.76
N ALA A 104 -6.91 -5.77 -12.63
CA ALA A 104 -6.53 -5.18 -11.34
C ALA A 104 -5.11 -5.60 -10.94
N ARG A 105 -4.82 -6.91 -10.97
CA ARG A 105 -3.49 -7.46 -10.68
C ARG A 105 -2.43 -6.86 -11.59
N SER A 106 -2.65 -6.82 -12.90
CA SER A 106 -1.64 -6.33 -13.83
C SER A 106 -1.27 -4.87 -13.56
N VAL A 107 -2.23 -4.04 -13.17
CA VAL A 107 -1.98 -2.63 -12.83
C VAL A 107 -1.31 -2.52 -11.46
N SER A 108 -1.83 -3.21 -10.44
CA SER A 108 -1.32 -3.16 -9.07
C SER A 108 0.10 -3.72 -8.98
N SER A 109 0.40 -4.89 -9.54
CA SER A 109 1.72 -5.51 -9.42
C SER A 109 2.85 -4.67 -10.02
N ALA A 110 2.59 -3.95 -11.12
CA ALA A 110 3.61 -3.08 -11.71
C ALA A 110 3.89 -1.87 -10.81
N ALA A 111 2.84 -1.16 -10.38
CA ALA A 111 2.97 0.03 -9.55
C ALA A 111 3.54 -0.29 -8.16
N ILE A 112 3.09 -1.39 -7.53
CA ILE A 112 3.60 -1.85 -6.23
C ILE A 112 5.10 -2.15 -6.30
N ASN A 113 5.52 -2.94 -7.30
CA ASN A 113 6.93 -3.32 -7.42
C ASN A 113 7.83 -2.11 -7.67
N GLU A 114 7.37 -1.14 -8.46
CA GLU A 114 8.08 0.11 -8.71
C GLU A 114 8.23 0.93 -7.42
N ALA A 115 7.12 1.17 -6.71
CA ALA A 115 7.10 1.92 -5.45
C ALA A 115 7.98 1.28 -4.36
N LEU A 116 7.87 -0.03 -4.15
CA LEU A 116 8.70 -0.74 -3.17
C LEU A 116 10.18 -0.72 -3.55
N SER A 117 10.50 -0.86 -4.84
CA SER A 117 11.88 -0.78 -5.32
C SER A 117 12.47 0.62 -5.13
N GLU A 118 11.68 1.67 -5.35
CA GLU A 118 12.08 3.06 -5.15
C GLU A 118 12.30 3.37 -3.67
N ALA A 119 11.36 3.00 -2.81
CA ALA A 119 11.48 3.16 -1.36
C ALA A 119 12.74 2.45 -0.81
N ARG A 120 13.00 1.20 -1.23
CA ARG A 120 14.23 0.48 -0.85
C ARG A 120 15.48 1.20 -1.32
N THR A 121 15.50 1.70 -2.56
CA THR A 121 16.65 2.42 -3.14
C THR A 121 16.96 3.69 -2.36
N GLU A 122 15.93 4.47 -2.02
CA GLU A 122 16.12 5.71 -1.27
C GLU A 122 16.52 5.44 0.18
N ILE A 123 16.01 4.40 0.83
CA ILE A 123 16.48 3.98 2.16
C ILE A 123 17.96 3.57 2.13
N GLU A 124 18.38 2.78 1.12
CA GLU A 124 19.78 2.42 0.94
C GLU A 124 20.68 3.64 0.71
N LYS A 125 20.18 4.61 -0.06
CA LYS A 125 20.88 5.88 -0.30
C LYS A 125 20.98 6.71 0.98
N ALA A 126 19.89 6.85 1.75
CA ALA A 126 19.89 7.56 3.02
C ALA A 126 20.85 6.92 4.03
N GLU A 127 20.90 5.59 4.14
CA GLU A 127 21.87 4.89 4.99
C GLU A 127 23.31 5.15 4.55
N ARG A 128 23.55 5.11 3.24
CA ARG A 128 24.87 5.39 2.68
C ARG A 128 25.30 6.82 2.98
N GLU A 129 24.42 7.78 2.77
CA GLU A 129 24.67 9.20 3.04
C GLU A 129 24.89 9.44 4.54
N LEU A 130 24.10 8.79 5.40
CA LEU A 130 24.24 8.84 6.85
C LEU A 130 25.67 8.46 7.25
N SER A 131 26.26 7.41 6.66
CA SER A 131 27.61 6.95 6.97
C SER A 131 28.71 7.99 6.77
N PHE A 132 28.49 9.01 5.94
CA PHE A 132 29.42 10.11 5.68
C PHE A 132 28.94 11.47 6.20
N ALA A 133 27.71 11.55 6.74
CA ALA A 133 27.13 12.78 7.25
C ALA A 133 27.87 13.30 8.49
N ASP A 134 27.98 14.63 8.60
CA ASP A 134 28.54 15.33 9.76
C ASP A 134 27.45 15.53 10.83
N VAL A 135 27.10 14.45 11.51
CA VAL A 135 26.10 14.39 12.59
C VAL A 135 26.71 13.75 13.83
N SER A 136 26.13 14.03 14.99
CA SER A 136 26.57 13.43 16.25
C SER A 136 26.35 11.91 16.26
N ASP A 137 27.09 11.19 17.11
CA ASP A 137 26.92 9.74 17.27
C ASP A 137 25.50 9.36 17.75
N ALA A 138 24.86 10.25 18.53
CA ALA A 138 23.51 10.05 19.03
C ALA A 138 22.48 10.18 17.90
N GLU A 139 22.52 11.28 17.13
CA GLU A 139 21.65 11.47 15.96
C GLU A 139 21.85 10.34 14.95
N ARG A 140 23.10 9.93 14.69
CA ARG A 140 23.39 8.81 13.80
C ARG A 140 22.73 7.51 14.26
N ALA A 141 22.80 7.21 15.55
CA ALA A 141 22.19 5.99 16.09
C ALA A 141 20.66 6.03 16.02
N GLU A 142 20.05 7.19 16.24
CA GLU A 142 18.61 7.41 16.12
C GLU A 142 18.14 7.26 14.67
N THR A 143 18.76 7.98 13.74
CA THR A 143 18.45 7.89 12.30
C THR A 143 18.67 6.48 11.76
N GLN A 144 19.72 5.77 12.19
CA GLN A 144 19.91 4.37 11.81
C GLN A 144 18.78 3.49 12.35
N GLY A 145 18.31 3.73 13.57
CA GLY A 145 17.16 3.03 14.14
C GLY A 145 15.87 3.23 13.34
N VAL A 146 15.66 4.44 12.80
CA VAL A 146 14.52 4.71 11.90
C VAL A 146 14.68 3.98 10.57
N ILE A 147 15.87 4.00 9.96
CA ILE A 147 16.19 3.26 8.74
C ILE A 147 15.90 1.77 8.90
N ASP A 148 16.35 1.18 10.01
CA ASP A 148 16.14 -0.24 10.30
C ASP A 148 14.64 -0.55 10.48
N MET A 149 13.89 0.34 11.13
CA MET A 149 12.43 0.24 11.26
C MET A 149 11.73 0.26 9.89
N LEU A 150 12.05 1.25 9.05
CA LEU A 150 11.43 1.39 7.73
C LEU A 150 11.65 0.16 6.84
N ARG A 151 12.85 -0.44 6.90
CA ARG A 151 13.14 -1.70 6.19
C ARG A 151 12.22 -2.83 6.61
N VAL A 152 12.05 -3.01 7.93
CA VAL A 152 11.20 -4.06 8.48
C VAL A 152 9.74 -3.85 8.07
N GLU A 153 9.24 -2.62 8.16
CA GLU A 153 7.84 -2.35 7.79
C GLU A 153 7.60 -2.49 6.28
N ILE A 154 8.55 -2.09 5.42
CA ILE A 154 8.48 -2.34 3.97
C ILE A 154 8.42 -3.83 3.65
N ASP A 155 9.24 -4.65 4.33
CA ASP A 155 9.22 -6.11 4.14
C ASP A 155 7.84 -6.71 4.52
N ILE A 156 7.23 -6.22 5.60
CA ILE A 156 5.89 -6.68 6.03
C ILE A 156 4.80 -6.21 5.05
N LEU A 157 4.90 -4.96 4.59
CA LEU A 157 3.97 -4.40 3.61
C LEU A 157 4.04 -5.16 2.29
N GLU A 158 5.23 -5.48 1.80
CA GLU A 158 5.44 -6.32 0.61
C GLU A 158 4.75 -7.68 0.76
N SER A 159 4.92 -8.34 1.91
CA SER A 159 4.23 -9.61 2.19
C SER A 159 2.70 -9.47 2.11
N SER A 160 2.14 -8.37 2.62
CA SER A 160 0.69 -8.12 2.58
C SER A 160 0.21 -7.87 1.14
N LEU A 161 0.99 -7.13 0.35
CA LEU A 161 0.69 -6.85 -1.05
C LEU A 161 0.79 -8.10 -1.93
N ASP A 162 1.73 -9.01 -1.63
CA ASP A 162 1.82 -10.32 -2.28
C ASP A 162 0.58 -11.17 -2.02
N GLU A 163 0.07 -11.16 -0.78
CA GLU A 163 -1.20 -11.83 -0.43
C GLU A 163 -2.37 -11.26 -1.23
N LEU A 164 -2.46 -9.93 -1.39
CA LEU A 164 -3.46 -9.28 -2.23
C LEU A 164 -3.35 -9.72 -3.70
N ILE A 165 -2.14 -9.75 -4.25
CA ILE A 165 -1.88 -10.17 -5.63
C ILE A 165 -2.31 -11.63 -5.84
N GLU A 166 -2.10 -12.50 -4.85
CA GLU A 166 -2.54 -13.89 -4.90
C GLU A 166 -4.06 -14.03 -4.68
N ALA A 167 -4.68 -13.20 -3.85
CA ALA A 167 -6.14 -13.14 -3.71
C ALA A 167 -6.81 -12.76 -5.04
N LEU A 168 -6.19 -11.89 -5.84
CA LEU A 168 -6.65 -11.58 -7.21
C LEU A 168 -6.44 -12.74 -8.20
N ARG A 169 -5.56 -13.70 -7.91
CA ARG A 169 -5.23 -14.82 -8.82
C ARG A 169 -6.22 -15.98 -8.75
N ALA A 170 -6.67 -16.32 -7.55
CA ALA A 170 -7.45 -17.53 -7.26
C ALA A 170 -8.75 -17.61 -8.07
#